data_AF-A0A976QR94-F1
#
_entry.id   AF-A0A976QR94-F1
#
_cell.length_a   1.000
_cell.length_b   1.000
_cell.length_c   1.000
_cell.angle_alpha   90.00
_cell.angle_beta   90.00
_cell.angle_gamma   90.00
#
_symmetry.space_group_name_H-M   'P 1'
#
loop_
_entity.id
_entity.type
_entity.pdbx_description
1 polymer ?
#
loop_
_entity_poly.entity_id
_entity_poly.type
_entity_poly.pdbx_seq_one_letter_code
_entity_poly.pdbx_strand_id
1 'polypeptide(L)'
;MGFFCVLSNIALLPLKFLRYKGSSSRTRERVIKLGILCRKSWVFFPPLMLYQYLRQTDRDLYTTELLYKNSTSNDPTSFYDPKKPKHLRNWKIQSDLALLSLVANQKHSNEEEAVEPQENTDDSEPKEES
;
A
#
# COMPACT_ATOMS: atom_id res chain seq x y z
N MET A 1 -2.00 -22.21 8.78
CA MET A 1 -3.31 -22.72 8.29
C MET A 1 -4.37 -21.64 8.06
N GLY A 2 -4.53 -20.61 8.91
CA GLY A 2 -5.67 -19.66 8.81
C GLY A 2 -5.85 -18.89 7.49
N PHE A 3 -4.86 -18.08 7.06
CA PHE A 3 -5.02 -17.11 5.97
C PHE A 3 -5.50 -17.70 4.63
N PHE A 4 -4.99 -18.87 4.23
CA PHE A 4 -5.45 -19.53 3.00
C PHE A 4 -6.92 -19.98 3.08
N CYS A 5 -7.42 -20.37 4.25
CA CYS A 5 -8.84 -20.68 4.45
C CYS A 5 -9.72 -19.42 4.43
N VAL A 6 -9.22 -18.27 4.91
CA VAL A 6 -9.91 -16.98 4.83
C VAL A 6 -9.98 -16.49 3.37
N LEU A 7 -8.85 -16.46 2.67
CA LEU A 7 -8.78 -16.13 1.24
C LEU A 7 -9.64 -17.07 0.39
N SER A 8 -9.61 -18.37 0.67
CA SER A 8 -10.46 -19.37 0.01
C SER A 8 -11.95 -19.08 0.27
N ASN A 9 -12.37 -18.76 1.49
CA ASN A 9 -13.77 -18.40 1.75
C ASN A 9 -14.17 -17.06 1.15
N ILE A 10 -13.27 -16.09 1.00
CA ILE A 10 -13.53 -14.83 0.29
C ILE A 10 -13.69 -15.05 -1.21
N ALA A 11 -12.84 -15.89 -1.84
CA ALA A 11 -12.97 -16.27 -3.25
C ALA A 11 -14.19 -17.17 -3.51
N LEU A 12 -14.54 -18.04 -2.56
CA LEU A 12 -15.71 -18.91 -2.63
C LEU A 12 -17.00 -18.22 -2.18
N LEU A 13 -16.96 -17.07 -1.51
CA LEU A 13 -18.15 -16.31 -1.10
C LEU A 13 -19.08 -15.96 -2.27
N PRO A 14 -18.62 -15.38 -3.39
CA PRO A 14 -19.46 -15.17 -4.57
C PRO A 14 -19.99 -16.50 -5.14
N LEU A 15 -19.19 -17.56 -5.16
CA LEU A 15 -19.60 -18.89 -5.66
C LEU A 15 -20.66 -19.57 -4.76
N LYS A 16 -20.59 -19.36 -3.44
CA LYS A 16 -21.61 -19.79 -2.47
C LYS A 16 -22.88 -18.95 -2.59
N PHE A 17 -22.78 -17.64 -2.79
CA PHE A 17 -23.92 -16.76 -3.09
C PHE A 17 -24.58 -17.06 -4.44
N LEU A 18 -23.82 -17.55 -5.42
CA LEU A 18 -24.30 -18.02 -6.72
C LEU A 18 -25.06 -19.37 -6.65
N ARG A 19 -25.30 -19.94 -5.46
CA ARG A 19 -26.18 -21.10 -5.25
C ARG A 19 -27.66 -20.73 -5.44
N TYR A 20 -28.01 -20.44 -6.69
CA TYR A 20 -29.24 -19.82 -7.21
C TYR A 20 -30.56 -20.45 -6.74
N LYS A 21 -30.54 -21.72 -6.28
CA LYS A 21 -31.72 -22.51 -5.93
C LYS A 21 -32.50 -21.99 -4.72
N GLY A 22 -31.91 -21.16 -3.84
CA GLY A 22 -32.55 -20.70 -2.59
C GLY A 22 -32.70 -19.19 -2.38
N SER A 23 -32.19 -18.32 -3.26
CA SER A 23 -32.16 -16.86 -3.00
C SER A 23 -33.43 -16.13 -3.49
N SER A 24 -33.78 -15.01 -2.84
CA SER A 24 -34.93 -14.16 -3.19
C SER A 24 -34.83 -13.56 -4.61
N SER A 25 -35.95 -13.24 -5.26
CA SER A 25 -35.97 -12.68 -6.63
C SER A 25 -35.12 -11.41 -6.75
N ARG A 26 -35.28 -10.47 -5.80
CA ARG A 26 -34.57 -9.18 -5.75
C ARG A 26 -33.04 -9.32 -5.69
N THR A 27 -32.50 -10.39 -5.08
CA THR A 27 -31.04 -10.62 -5.03
C THR A 27 -30.51 -11.20 -6.34
N ARG A 28 -31.27 -12.10 -6.99
CA ARG A 28 -30.92 -12.65 -8.32
C ARG A 28 -30.78 -11.55 -9.37
N GLU A 29 -31.73 -10.61 -9.41
CA GLU A 29 -31.65 -9.43 -10.27
C GLU A 29 -30.39 -8.59 -10.01
N ARG A 30 -30.05 -8.32 -8.74
CA ARG A 30 -28.87 -7.53 -8.37
C ARG A 30 -27.57 -8.21 -8.83
N VAL A 31 -27.46 -9.54 -8.66
CA VAL A 31 -26.30 -10.31 -9.14
C VAL A 31 -26.18 -10.27 -10.66
N ILE A 32 -27.30 -10.39 -11.40
CA ILE A 32 -27.31 -10.29 -12.86
C ILE A 32 -26.92 -8.87 -13.32
N LYS A 33 -27.51 -7.83 -12.72
CA LYS A 33 -27.20 -6.43 -13.00
C LYS A 33 -25.73 -6.10 -12.68
N LEU A 34 -25.16 -6.65 -11.61
CA LEU A 34 -23.75 -6.53 -11.25
C LEU A 34 -22.83 -7.27 -12.24
N GLY A 35 -23.21 -8.46 -12.70
CA GLY A 35 -22.45 -9.20 -13.72
C GLY A 35 -22.42 -8.49 -15.08
N ILE A 36 -23.53 -7.86 -15.48
CA ILE A 36 -23.61 -7.03 -16.68
C ILE A 36 -22.75 -5.77 -16.51
N LEU A 37 -22.82 -5.11 -15.35
CA LEU A 37 -21.97 -3.95 -15.02
C LEU A 37 -20.49 -4.32 -15.09
N CYS A 38 -20.07 -5.43 -14.49
CA CYS A 38 -18.68 -5.92 -14.53
C CYS A 38 -18.15 -6.09 -15.97
N ARG A 39 -18.94 -6.74 -16.85
CA ARG A 39 -18.60 -6.85 -18.28
C ARG A 39 -18.47 -5.50 -18.99
N LYS A 40 -19.35 -4.53 -18.67
CA LYS A 40 -19.29 -3.17 -19.24
C LYS A 40 -18.09 -2.38 -18.71
N SER A 41 -17.78 -2.49 -17.42
CA SER A 41 -16.62 -1.87 -16.78
C SER A 41 -15.29 -2.44 -17.28
N TRP A 42 -15.25 -3.69 -17.75
CA TRP A 42 -14.04 -4.29 -18.33
C TRP A 42 -13.50 -3.54 -19.55
N VAL A 43 -14.33 -2.78 -20.27
CA VAL A 43 -13.90 -1.90 -21.38
C VAL A 43 -13.17 -0.65 -20.86
N PHE A 44 -13.58 -0.13 -19.70
CA PHE A 44 -13.00 1.06 -19.09
C PHE A 44 -11.81 0.76 -18.15
N PHE A 45 -11.64 -0.50 -17.73
CA PHE A 45 -10.57 -0.89 -16.81
C PHE A 45 -9.15 -0.78 -17.42
N PRO A 46 -8.87 -1.25 -18.65
CA PRO A 46 -7.56 -1.07 -19.29
C PRO A 46 -7.10 0.39 -19.44
N PRO A 47 -7.89 1.34 -19.97
CA PRO A 47 -7.43 2.74 -20.08
C PRO A 47 -7.27 3.42 -18.72
N LEU A 48 -8.10 3.09 -17.71
CA LEU A 48 -7.94 3.62 -16.35
C LEU A 48 -6.66 3.11 -15.68
N MET A 49 -6.36 1.80 -15.82
CA MET A 49 -5.12 1.21 -15.32
C MET A 49 -3.88 1.73 -16.04
N LEU A 50 -3.94 1.93 -17.37
CA LEU A 50 -2.85 2.52 -18.14
C LEU A 50 -2.61 3.99 -17.73
N TYR A 51 -3.68 4.77 -17.52
CA TYR A 51 -3.58 6.14 -17.03
C TYR A 51 -2.91 6.21 -15.65
N GLN A 52 -3.33 5.36 -14.70
CA GLN A 52 -2.73 5.31 -13.37
C GLN A 52 -1.27 4.81 -13.43
N TYR A 53 -0.97 3.83 -14.29
CA TYR A 53 0.40 3.34 -14.51
C TYR A 53 1.34 4.43 -15.04
N LEU A 54 0.89 5.19 -16.03
CA LEU A 54 1.68 6.27 -16.64
C LEU A 54 1.91 7.38 -15.61
N ARG A 55 0.83 7.85 -14.97
CA ARG A 55 0.87 8.88 -13.92
C ARG A 55 1.75 8.49 -12.71
N GLN A 56 1.84 7.20 -12.37
CA GLN A 56 2.80 6.73 -11.37
C GLN A 56 4.23 6.79 -11.90
N THR A 57 4.47 6.29 -13.12
CA THR A 57 5.81 6.26 -13.74
C THR A 57 6.39 7.67 -13.91
N ASP A 58 5.56 8.64 -14.30
CA ASP A 58 5.96 10.06 -14.42
C ASP A 58 6.35 10.65 -13.06
N ARG A 59 5.64 10.27 -11.99
CA ARG A 59 5.94 10.71 -10.62
C ARG A 59 7.21 10.08 -10.08
N ASP A 60 7.38 8.77 -10.29
CA ASP A 60 8.60 8.05 -9.92
C ASP A 60 9.83 8.72 -10.56
N LEU A 61 9.79 8.96 -11.88
CA LEU A 61 10.87 9.62 -12.62
C LEU A 61 11.14 11.04 -12.11
N TYR A 62 10.11 11.86 -11.94
CA TYR A 62 10.24 13.23 -11.40
C TYR A 62 10.91 13.27 -10.02
N THR A 63 10.63 12.30 -9.14
CA THR A 63 11.33 12.22 -7.84
C THR A 63 12.80 11.84 -7.98
N THR A 64 13.18 10.97 -8.93
CA THR A 64 14.59 10.66 -9.19
C THR A 64 15.35 11.86 -9.75
N GLU A 65 14.73 12.67 -10.62
CA GLU A 65 15.32 13.93 -11.08
C GLU A 65 15.51 14.94 -9.95
N LEU A 66 14.52 15.08 -9.05
CA LEU A 66 14.59 16.01 -7.93
C LEU A 66 15.72 15.62 -6.97
N LEU A 67 15.85 14.33 -6.65
CA LEU A 67 16.92 13.80 -5.80
C LEU A 67 18.30 13.96 -6.46
N TYR A 68 18.43 13.66 -7.75
CA TYR A 68 19.68 13.88 -8.48
C TYR A 68 20.10 15.36 -8.46
N LYS A 69 19.17 16.30 -8.72
CA LYS A 69 19.40 17.76 -8.70
C LYS A 69 19.81 18.33 -7.34
N ASN A 70 19.44 17.67 -6.24
CA ASN A 70 19.87 18.04 -4.89
C ASN A 70 21.14 17.28 -4.44
N SER A 71 21.58 16.27 -5.18
CA SER A 71 22.77 15.48 -4.86
C SER A 71 24.06 16.10 -5.41
N THR A 72 25.16 15.96 -4.69
CA THR A 72 26.51 16.36 -5.16
C THR A 72 27.17 15.29 -6.05
N SER A 73 26.45 14.24 -6.42
CA SER A 73 26.96 13.06 -7.12
C SER A 73 26.86 13.19 -8.65
N ASN A 74 28.00 13.11 -9.33
CA ASN A 74 28.12 13.28 -10.78
C ASN A 74 27.65 12.07 -11.64
N ASP A 75 27.18 10.98 -11.01
CA ASP A 75 26.70 9.78 -11.73
C ASP A 75 25.16 9.66 -11.67
N PRO A 76 24.44 9.98 -12.76
CA PRO A 76 22.98 9.82 -12.81
C PRO A 76 22.54 8.35 -12.84
N THR A 77 23.41 7.42 -13.24
CA THR A 77 23.05 5.99 -13.35
C THR A 77 22.91 5.32 -11.98
N SER A 78 23.55 5.88 -10.94
CA SER A 78 23.37 5.44 -9.55
C SER A 78 21.94 5.61 -9.02
N PHE A 79 21.21 6.65 -9.49
CA PHE A 79 19.84 6.95 -9.04
C PHE A 79 18.75 6.22 -9.85
N TYR A 80 18.99 5.98 -11.14
CA TYR A 80 18.03 5.33 -12.03
C TYR A 80 18.73 4.53 -13.14
N ASP A 81 19.06 3.27 -12.86
CA ASP A 81 19.65 2.37 -13.87
C ASP A 81 18.54 1.65 -14.67
N PRO A 82 18.37 1.91 -15.99
CA PRO A 82 17.39 1.20 -16.82
C PRO A 82 17.75 -0.27 -17.09
N LYS A 83 18.97 -0.71 -16.80
CA LYS A 83 19.43 -2.09 -16.97
C LYS A 83 19.05 -3.00 -15.81
N LYS A 84 18.65 -2.43 -14.65
CA LYS A 84 18.22 -3.18 -13.46
C LYS A 84 16.73 -3.55 -13.54
N PRO A 85 16.28 -4.66 -12.91
CA PRO A 85 14.85 -5.00 -12.84
C PRO A 85 14.06 -3.89 -12.14
N LYS A 86 12.77 -3.69 -12.51
CA LYS A 86 11.99 -2.48 -12.18
C LYS A 86 12.07 -2.02 -10.72
N HIS A 87 12.10 -2.94 -9.76
CA HIS A 87 12.15 -2.65 -8.33
C HIS A 87 13.54 -2.23 -7.79
N LEU A 88 14.64 -2.53 -8.49
CA LEU A 88 16.02 -2.16 -8.10
C LEU A 88 16.60 -0.98 -8.89
N ARG A 89 15.82 -0.35 -9.79
CA ARG A 89 16.30 0.79 -10.59
C ARG A 89 16.75 1.97 -9.71
N ASN A 90 16.06 2.15 -8.58
CA ASN A 90 16.24 3.24 -7.61
C ASN A 90 17.00 2.77 -6.35
N TRP A 91 17.85 1.73 -6.46
CA TRP A 91 18.52 1.07 -5.33
C TRP A 91 19.24 2.03 -4.37
N LYS A 92 19.94 3.07 -4.88
CA LYS A 92 20.66 4.03 -4.04
C LYS A 92 19.71 4.83 -3.16
N ILE A 93 18.56 5.25 -3.71
CA ILE A 93 17.52 5.98 -2.98
C ILE A 93 16.88 5.09 -1.91
N GLN A 94 16.62 3.82 -2.24
CA GLN A 94 16.10 2.83 -1.27
C GLN A 94 17.08 2.59 -0.12
N SER A 95 18.38 2.47 -0.42
CA SER A 95 19.44 2.33 0.59
C SER A 95 19.57 3.57 1.48
N ASP A 96 19.42 4.78 0.91
CA ASP A 96 19.47 6.04 1.66
C ASP A 96 18.30 6.16 2.64
N LEU A 97 17.08 5.90 2.16
CA LEU A 97 15.86 5.88 2.98
C LEU A 97 15.89 4.79 4.05
N ALA A 98 16.54 3.64 3.79
CA ALA A 98 16.77 2.60 4.79
C ALA A 98 17.72 3.06 5.91
N LEU A 99 18.80 3.78 5.58
CA LEU A 99 19.69 4.37 6.59
C LEU A 99 18.99 5.47 7.39
N LEU A 100 18.24 6.36 6.73
CA LEU A 100 17.48 7.43 7.38
C LEU A 100 16.41 6.87 8.33
N SER A 101 15.69 5.81 7.94
CA SER A 101 14.70 5.17 8.82
C SER A 101 15.33 4.42 9.99
N LEU A 102 16.49 3.77 9.81
CA LEU A 102 17.25 3.19 10.93
C LEU A 102 17.69 4.25 11.94
N VAL A 103 18.26 5.37 11.47
CA VAL A 103 18.70 6.49 12.33
C VAL A 103 17.51 7.18 13.01
N ALA A 104 16.39 7.36 12.31
CA ALA A 104 15.17 7.93 12.90
C ALA A 104 14.60 7.02 14.00
N ASN A 105 14.52 5.71 13.75
CA ASN A 105 14.04 4.74 14.74
C ASN A 105 14.96 4.67 15.97
N GLN A 106 16.28 4.71 15.78
CA GLN A 106 17.26 4.80 16.87
C GLN A 106 17.10 6.09 17.68
N LYS A 107 16.84 7.23 17.01
CA LYS A 107 16.55 8.48 17.71
C LYS A 107 15.28 8.38 18.55
N HIS A 108 14.21 7.80 18.00
CA HIS A 108 12.96 7.60 18.74
C HIS A 108 13.13 6.70 19.97
N SER A 109 13.81 5.55 19.85
CA SER A 109 14.06 4.69 21.02
C SER A 109 14.89 5.39 22.10
N ASN A 110 15.89 6.19 21.70
CA ASN A 110 16.70 6.98 22.64
C ASN A 110 15.90 8.12 23.29
N GLU A 111 14.86 8.64 22.63
CA GLU A 111 13.95 9.65 23.19
C GLU A 111 12.88 9.02 24.09
N GLU A 112 12.44 7.78 23.81
CA GLU A 112 11.57 6.98 24.68
C GLU A 112 12.30 6.53 25.96
N GLU A 113 13.52 5.99 25.85
CA GLU A 113 14.38 5.65 27.00
C GLU A 113 14.77 6.88 27.85
N ALA A 114 14.83 8.07 27.24
CA ALA A 114 15.05 9.33 27.96
C ALA A 114 13.80 9.87 28.67
N VAL A 115 12.62 9.30 28.40
CA VAL A 115 11.33 9.69 29.01
C VAL A 115 10.90 8.74 30.15
N GLU A 116 11.41 7.50 30.21
CA GLU A 116 11.21 6.60 31.37
C GLU A 116 12.32 6.60 32.46
N PRO A 117 12.66 7.74 33.09
CA PRO A 117 13.17 7.75 34.46
C PRO A 117 12.04 7.61 35.50
N GLN A 118 11.63 6.36 35.77
CA GLN A 118 10.75 5.95 36.89
C GLN A 118 9.31 6.51 36.93
N GLU A 119 8.33 5.65 36.60
CA GLU A 119 7.13 5.53 37.44
C GLU A 119 6.72 4.06 37.56
N ASN A 120 6.87 3.49 38.77
CA ASN A 120 6.27 2.20 39.10
C ASN A 120 4.85 2.45 39.62
N THR A 121 3.94 1.52 39.33
CA THR A 121 2.63 1.32 39.99
C THR A 121 1.62 2.49 39.93
N ASP A 122 0.83 2.49 38.86
CA ASP A 122 -0.63 2.22 38.92
C ASP A 122 -1.52 3.19 39.75
N ASP A 123 -2.02 4.28 39.14
CA ASP A 123 -2.93 5.25 39.81
C ASP A 123 -4.02 5.92 38.91
N SER A 124 -5.29 5.51 39.12
CA SER A 124 -6.53 6.33 39.30
C SER A 124 -7.12 7.36 38.27
N GLU A 125 -8.12 6.89 37.49
CA GLU A 125 -9.44 7.54 37.13
C GLU A 125 -9.54 8.73 36.08
N PRO A 126 -10.57 9.65 36.01
CA PRO A 126 -11.30 9.89 34.74
C PRO A 126 -11.17 11.28 34.08
N LYS A 127 -11.56 11.36 32.79
CA LYS A 127 -11.69 12.57 31.93
C LYS A 127 -12.66 12.31 30.76
N GLU A 128 -13.22 13.29 30.04
CA GLU A 128 -13.20 14.76 30.21
C GLU A 128 -14.46 15.22 31.00
N GLU A 129 -15.40 16.11 30.62
CA GLU A 129 -15.68 16.97 29.45
C GLU A 129 -16.62 18.11 29.95
N SER A 130 -16.50 19.39 29.58
CA SER A 130 -15.60 20.11 28.64
C SER A 130 -15.02 21.39 29.28
#